data_AF-A0A4P7GQB8-F1
#
_entry.id   AF-A0A4P7GQB8-F1
#
_cell.length_a   1.000
_cell.length_b   1.000
_cell.length_c   1.000
_cell.angle_alpha   90.00
_cell.angle_beta   90.00
_cell.angle_gamma   90.00
#
_symmetry.space_group_name_H-M   'P 1'
#
loop_
_entity.id
_entity.type
_entity.pdbx_description
1 polymer ?
#
loop_
_entity_poly.entity_id
_entity_poly.type
_entity_poly.pdbx_seq_one_letter_code
_entity_poly.pdbx_strand_id
1 'polypeptide(L)'
;MRHRPHVALGAAAGLAWAGALRGWMVLLVGADASQVSWRTPALVLLPGAAVGGLLGRAASIRASGRRPPRVLVLSPALFAVALLDPAIARSLVTDGQGSGALVVVVTAVAGGHALSCRGWPRTRIASATVAGLGVATMTGMGAMAGPLTSARGAATALLGGSLMAVLCVASALPHAAEVEPGVPDEVVTR
;
A
#
# COMPACT_ATOMS: atom_id res chain seq x y z
N MET A 1 16.27 -15.95 -15.42
CA MET A 1 16.74 -14.56 -15.22
C MET A 1 15.64 -13.47 -15.24
N ARG A 2 14.36 -13.77 -15.56
CA ARG A 2 13.26 -12.77 -15.67
C ARG A 2 12.72 -12.18 -14.33
N HIS A 3 13.23 -12.62 -13.18
CA HIS A 3 12.79 -12.15 -11.86
C HIS A 3 13.37 -10.80 -11.46
N ARG A 4 14.62 -10.51 -11.88
CA ARG A 4 15.33 -9.27 -11.56
C ARG A 4 14.60 -7.99 -12.02
N PRO A 5 14.04 -7.89 -13.25
CA PRO A 5 13.37 -6.67 -13.67
C PRO A 5 12.09 -6.36 -12.87
N HIS A 6 11.32 -7.38 -12.48
CA HIS A 6 10.09 -7.18 -11.72
C HIS A 6 10.36 -6.67 -10.30
N VAL A 7 11.40 -7.19 -9.65
CA VAL A 7 11.81 -6.73 -8.31
C VAL A 7 12.35 -5.31 -8.37
N ALA A 8 13.19 -4.99 -9.37
CA ALA A 8 13.73 -3.64 -9.55
C ALA A 8 12.62 -2.62 -9.85
N LEU A 9 11.69 -2.95 -10.75
CA LEU A 9 10.54 -2.09 -11.06
C LEU A 9 9.63 -1.93 -9.85
N GLY A 10 9.38 -3.00 -9.09
CA GLY A 10 8.63 -2.94 -7.86
C GLY A 10 9.28 -2.04 -6.81
N ALA A 11 10.59 -2.17 -6.60
CA ALA A 11 11.34 -1.32 -5.68
C ALA A 11 11.33 0.15 -6.12
N ALA A 12 11.49 0.43 -7.41
CA ALA A 12 11.39 1.78 -7.97
C ALA A 12 9.98 2.37 -7.79
N ALA A 13 8.93 1.60 -8.04
CA ALA A 13 7.55 2.01 -7.80
C ALA A 13 7.29 2.27 -6.32
N GLY A 14 7.84 1.44 -5.43
CA GLY A 14 7.77 1.63 -3.98
C GLY A 14 8.48 2.89 -3.50
N LEU A 15 9.66 3.19 -4.07
CA LEU A 15 10.38 4.45 -3.83
C LEU A 15 9.58 5.66 -4.31
N ALA A 16 9.02 5.59 -5.52
CA ALA A 16 8.20 6.66 -6.08
C ALA A 16 6.96 6.89 -5.21
N TRP A 17 6.30 5.83 -4.77
CA TRP A 17 5.15 5.90 -3.86
C TRP A 17 5.53 6.53 -2.51
N ALA A 18 6.64 6.10 -1.91
CA ALA A 18 7.12 6.65 -0.63
C ALA A 18 7.55 8.12 -0.75
N GLY A 19 8.18 8.50 -1.86
CA GLY A 19 8.51 9.90 -2.16
C GLY A 19 7.27 10.76 -2.34
N ALA A 20 6.26 10.26 -3.06
CA ALA A 20 4.98 10.94 -3.23
C ALA A 20 4.21 11.07 -1.91
N LEU A 21 4.23 10.05 -1.05
CA LEU A 21 3.67 10.12 0.31
C LEU A 21 4.36 11.22 1.13
N ARG A 22 5.67 11.34 1.03
CA ARG A 22 6.41 12.41 1.72
C ARG A 22 6.03 13.79 1.20
N GLY A 23 5.89 13.95 -0.12
CA GLY A 23 5.40 15.18 -0.75
C GLY A 23 3.98 15.52 -0.33
N TRP A 24 3.10 14.51 -0.22
CA TRP A 24 1.75 14.66 0.31
C TRP A 24 1.75 15.19 1.75
N MET A 25 2.64 14.70 2.63
CA MET A 25 2.75 15.23 4.00
C MET A 25 3.20 16.70 4.03
N VAL A 26 4.03 17.14 3.08
CA VAL A 26 4.41 18.55 2.94
C VAL A 26 3.21 19.40 2.54
N LEU A 27 2.38 18.93 1.60
CA LEU A 27 1.14 19.61 1.23
C LEU A 27 0.15 19.69 2.40
N LEU A 28 0.08 18.61 3.19
CA LEU A 28 -0.82 18.48 4.32
C LEU A 28 -0.48 19.44 5.47
N VAL A 29 0.78 19.46 5.91
CA VAL A 29 1.19 20.15 7.15
C VAL A 29 1.92 21.48 6.88
N GLY A 30 2.36 21.71 5.64
CA GLY A 30 3.18 22.87 5.26
C GLY A 30 4.68 22.58 5.39
N ALA A 31 5.48 23.30 4.60
CA ALA A 31 6.93 23.08 4.50
C ALA A 31 7.66 23.37 5.83
N ASP A 32 7.23 24.39 6.57
CA ASP A 32 7.91 24.87 7.78
C ASP A 32 7.74 23.95 9.00
N ALA A 33 6.60 23.25 9.07
CA ALA A 33 6.32 22.27 10.12
C ALA A 33 6.86 20.87 9.78
N SER A 34 7.22 20.64 8.52
CA SER A 34 7.75 19.36 8.05
C SER A 34 9.27 19.29 8.23
N GLN A 35 9.76 19.36 9.47
CA GLN A 35 11.20 19.36 9.73
C GLN A 35 11.90 18.16 9.08
N VAL A 36 12.82 18.46 8.17
CA VAL A 36 13.55 17.50 7.36
C VAL A 36 14.82 17.08 8.10
N SER A 37 14.72 16.05 8.94
CA SER A 37 15.89 15.29 9.37
C SER A 37 16.19 14.22 8.33
N TRP A 38 17.46 13.96 7.99
CA TRP A 38 17.83 12.91 7.02
C TRP A 38 17.34 11.51 7.43
N ARG A 39 17.01 11.30 8.71
CA ARG A 39 16.47 10.05 9.24
C ARG A 39 15.04 9.76 8.77
N THR A 40 14.19 10.78 8.66
CA THR A 40 12.77 10.61 8.32
C THR A 40 12.54 10.14 6.87
N PRO A 41 13.20 10.71 5.84
CA PRO A 41 13.15 10.18 4.48
C PRO A 41 13.67 8.74 4.40
N ALA A 42 14.78 8.42 5.09
CA ALA A 42 15.33 7.07 5.08
C ALA A 42 14.35 6.04 5.67
N LEU A 43 13.68 6.39 6.77
CA LEU A 43 12.68 5.54 7.44
C LEU A 43 11.38 5.34 6.65
N VAL A 44 11.12 6.14 5.61
CA VAL A 44 9.93 5.98 4.74
C VAL A 44 10.30 5.38 3.38
N LEU A 45 11.42 5.83 2.80
CA LEU A 45 11.91 5.37 1.49
C LEU A 45 12.42 3.92 1.54
N LEU A 46 13.16 3.54 2.59
CA LEU A 46 13.65 2.15 2.72
C LEU A 46 12.52 1.13 2.82
N PRO A 47 11.52 1.27 3.72
CA PRO A 47 10.39 0.35 3.72
C PRO A 47 9.58 0.47 2.44
N GLY A 48 9.42 1.67 1.84
CA GLY A 48 8.77 1.82 0.53
C GLY A 48 9.43 0.97 -0.56
N ALA A 49 10.74 1.05 -0.69
CA ALA A 49 11.52 0.25 -1.63
C ALA A 49 11.40 -1.25 -1.33
N ALA A 50 11.48 -1.63 -0.06
CA ALA A 50 11.40 -3.03 0.37
C ALA A 50 10.01 -3.63 0.08
N VAL A 51 8.93 -2.93 0.45
CA VAL A 51 7.55 -3.33 0.14
C VAL A 51 7.35 -3.45 -1.36
N GLY A 52 7.76 -2.43 -2.12
CA GLY A 52 7.68 -2.45 -3.57
C GLY A 52 8.43 -3.63 -4.20
N GLY A 53 9.66 -3.91 -3.73
CA GLY A 53 10.46 -5.04 -4.20
C GLY A 53 9.83 -6.40 -3.87
N LEU A 54 9.24 -6.55 -2.67
CA LEU A 54 8.51 -7.76 -2.26
C LEU A 54 7.25 -7.99 -3.08
N LEU A 55 6.48 -6.93 -3.37
CA LEU A 55 5.31 -6.99 -4.23
C LEU A 55 5.70 -7.26 -5.70
N GLY A 56 6.81 -6.66 -6.17
CA GLY A 56 7.40 -6.97 -7.48
C GLY A 56 7.86 -8.43 -7.59
N ARG A 57 8.41 -9.00 -6.51
CA ARG A 57 8.71 -10.43 -6.42
C ARG A 57 7.44 -11.28 -6.52
N ALA A 58 6.35 -10.90 -5.82
CA ALA A 58 5.07 -11.57 -5.92
C ALA A 58 4.52 -11.56 -7.36
N ALA A 59 4.57 -10.41 -8.03
CA ALA A 59 4.19 -10.27 -9.44
C ALA A 59 5.03 -11.17 -10.35
N SER A 60 6.34 -11.28 -10.10
CA SER A 60 7.22 -12.14 -10.89
C SER A 60 6.92 -13.63 -10.71
N ILE A 61 6.64 -14.08 -9.49
CA ILE A 61 6.26 -15.46 -9.20
C ILE A 61 4.95 -15.79 -9.92
N ARG A 62 3.98 -14.87 -9.85
CA ARG A 62 2.69 -14.97 -10.55
C ARG A 62 2.86 -15.05 -12.06
N ALA A 63 3.70 -14.19 -12.66
CA ALA A 63 3.99 -14.23 -14.09
C ALA A 63 4.64 -15.55 -14.55
N SER A 64 5.16 -16.34 -13.60
CA SER A 64 5.70 -17.68 -13.85
C SER A 64 4.64 -18.80 -13.72
N GLY A 65 3.37 -18.45 -13.52
CA GLY A 65 2.28 -19.41 -13.27
C GLY A 65 2.29 -20.02 -11.86
N ARG A 66 3.16 -19.54 -10.95
CA ARG A 66 3.28 -20.08 -9.58
C ARG A 66 2.55 -19.20 -8.58
N ARG A 67 2.15 -19.81 -7.46
CA ARG A 67 1.55 -19.09 -6.34
C ARG A 67 2.61 -18.36 -5.49
N PRO A 68 2.46 -17.05 -5.24
CA PRO A 68 3.33 -16.34 -4.31
C PRO A 68 3.18 -16.88 -2.86
N PRO A 69 4.25 -16.92 -2.06
CA PRO A 69 4.16 -17.34 -0.67
C PRO A 69 3.30 -16.37 0.16
N ARG A 70 2.46 -16.90 1.07
CA ARG A 70 1.49 -16.13 1.85
C ARG A 70 2.11 -15.02 2.70
N VAL A 71 3.37 -15.17 3.11
CA VAL A 71 4.09 -14.15 3.87
C VAL A 71 4.19 -12.80 3.12
N LEU A 72 4.16 -12.82 1.78
CA LEU A 72 4.21 -11.58 0.98
C LEU A 72 2.95 -10.74 1.09
N VAL A 73 1.82 -11.31 1.55
CA VAL A 73 0.60 -10.57 1.90
C VAL A 73 0.87 -9.55 3.01
N LEU A 74 1.77 -9.89 3.94
CA LEU A 74 2.16 -9.02 5.04
C LEU A 74 3.29 -8.06 4.67
N SER A 75 3.68 -7.97 3.39
CA SER A 75 4.71 -7.02 2.96
C SER A 75 4.41 -5.58 3.40
N PRO A 76 3.17 -5.04 3.32
CA PRO A 76 2.90 -3.67 3.76
C PRO A 76 3.21 -3.44 5.24
N ALA A 77 3.22 -4.47 6.08
CA ALA A 77 3.55 -4.35 7.50
C ALA A 77 4.97 -3.81 7.75
N LEU A 78 5.87 -3.85 6.76
CA LEU A 78 7.16 -3.17 6.85
C LEU A 78 7.05 -1.66 7.05
N PHE A 79 5.94 -1.02 6.65
CA PHE A 79 5.72 0.39 6.98
C PHE A 79 5.54 0.64 8.48
N ALA A 80 5.20 -0.38 9.26
CA ALA A 80 5.14 -0.28 10.72
C ALA A 80 6.52 -0.21 11.38
N VAL A 81 7.62 -0.43 10.65
CA VAL A 81 8.99 -0.26 11.16
C VAL A 81 9.22 1.16 11.70
N ALA A 82 8.48 2.16 11.22
CA ALA A 82 8.52 3.51 11.77
C ALA A 82 8.16 3.57 13.27
N LEU A 83 7.36 2.62 13.78
CA LEU A 83 7.01 2.52 15.20
C LEU A 83 8.15 1.97 16.08
N LEU A 84 9.24 1.49 15.48
CA LEU A 84 10.44 1.13 16.23
C LEU A 84 11.19 2.37 16.73
N ASP A 85 10.88 3.55 16.22
CA ASP A 85 11.38 4.81 16.79
C ASP A 85 10.65 5.11 18.12
N PRO A 86 11.36 5.15 19.26
CA PRO A 86 10.75 5.35 20.58
C PRO A 86 10.15 6.74 20.77
N ALA A 87 10.46 7.72 19.91
CA ALA A 87 9.78 9.01 19.89
C ALA A 87 8.38 8.87 19.24
N ILE A 88 8.30 8.21 18.08
CA ILE A 88 7.04 7.97 17.36
C ILE A 88 6.12 7.04 18.16
N ALA A 89 6.68 6.00 18.79
CA ALA A 89 5.92 5.10 19.65
C ALA A 89 5.33 5.83 20.86
N ARG A 90 6.08 6.75 21.48
CA ARG A 90 5.57 7.57 22.60
C ARG A 90 4.47 8.52 22.12
N SER A 91 4.70 9.26 21.03
CA SER A 91 3.69 10.15 20.45
C SER A 91 2.42 9.42 20.01
N LEU A 92 2.52 8.15 19.60
CA LEU A 92 1.37 7.31 19.32
C LEU A 92 0.55 7.02 20.59
N VAL A 93 1.23 6.71 21.69
CA VAL A 93 0.58 6.39 22.98
C VAL A 93 0.02 7.63 23.66
N THR A 94 0.73 8.77 23.59
CA THR A 94 0.35 10.00 24.29
C THR A 94 -0.66 10.83 23.51
N ASP A 95 -0.44 11.02 22.21
CA ASP A 95 -1.15 12.00 21.39
C ASP A 95 -1.87 11.38 20.19
N GLY A 96 -1.76 10.06 20.00
CA GLY A 96 -2.24 9.36 18.79
C GLY A 96 -1.42 9.67 17.53
N GLN A 97 -0.35 10.46 17.65
CA GLN A 97 0.52 10.90 16.57
C GLN A 97 1.47 9.75 16.17
N GLY A 98 1.11 9.06 15.09
CA GLY A 98 1.79 7.84 14.60
C GLY A 98 0.84 6.80 14.05
N SER A 99 -0.46 6.95 14.34
CA SER A 99 -1.54 6.07 13.87
C SER A 99 -1.64 6.01 12.35
N GLY A 100 -1.16 7.03 11.63
CA GLY A 100 -1.11 7.05 10.17
C GLY A 100 -0.37 5.86 9.56
N ALA A 101 0.71 5.38 10.18
CA ALA A 101 1.42 4.19 9.71
C ALA A 101 0.56 2.93 9.84
N LEU A 102 -0.19 2.79 10.94
CA LEU A 102 -1.11 1.68 11.15
C LEU A 102 -2.29 1.73 10.17
N VAL A 103 -2.86 2.92 9.94
CA VAL A 103 -3.93 3.11 8.95
C VAL A 103 -3.46 2.67 7.58
N VAL A 104 -2.26 3.07 7.15
CA VAL A 104 -1.69 2.65 5.85
C VAL A 104 -1.56 1.12 5.77
N VAL A 105 -0.99 0.48 6.80
CA VAL A 105 -0.78 -0.99 6.82
C VAL A 105 -2.11 -1.73 6.77
N VAL A 106 -3.04 -1.39 7.67
CA VAL A 106 -4.35 -2.06 7.78
C VAL A 106 -5.14 -1.88 6.49
N THR A 107 -5.15 -0.67 5.92
CA THR A 107 -5.85 -0.39 4.67
C THR A 107 -5.25 -1.16 3.51
N ALA A 108 -3.92 -1.22 3.40
CA ALA A 108 -3.23 -1.95 2.34
C ALA A 108 -3.54 -3.46 2.38
N VAL A 109 -3.45 -4.07 3.57
CA VAL A 109 -3.72 -5.50 3.76
C VAL A 109 -5.20 -5.82 3.52
N ALA A 110 -6.11 -5.02 4.07
CA ALA A 110 -7.54 -5.19 3.88
C ALA A 110 -7.94 -4.97 2.40
N GLY A 111 -7.37 -3.96 1.74
CA GLY A 111 -7.61 -3.67 0.33
C GLY A 111 -7.10 -4.78 -0.58
N GLY A 112 -5.88 -5.26 -0.33
CA GLY A 112 -5.31 -6.41 -1.04
C GLY A 112 -6.18 -7.65 -0.92
N HIS A 113 -6.67 -7.95 0.29
CA HIS A 113 -7.60 -9.06 0.51
C HIS A 113 -8.95 -8.85 -0.22
N ALA A 114 -9.56 -7.68 -0.05
CA ALA A 114 -10.88 -7.35 -0.62
C ALA A 114 -10.91 -7.43 -2.15
N LEU A 115 -9.81 -7.01 -2.81
CA LEU A 115 -9.64 -7.05 -4.25
C LEU A 115 -9.36 -8.45 -4.79
N SER A 116 -8.91 -9.37 -3.94
CA SER A 116 -8.46 -10.71 -4.36
C SER A 116 -9.50 -11.81 -4.14
N CYS A 117 -10.51 -11.57 -3.31
CA CYS A 117 -11.59 -12.52 -3.10
C CYS A 117 -12.54 -12.57 -4.31
N ARG A 118 -12.83 -13.78 -4.80
CA ARG A 118 -13.94 -14.03 -5.73
C ARG A 118 -15.25 -14.18 -4.95
N GLY A 119 -16.33 -13.56 -5.44
CA GLY A 119 -17.66 -13.62 -4.82
C GLY A 119 -17.91 -12.60 -3.71
N TRP A 120 -18.99 -12.79 -2.94
CA TRP A 120 -19.43 -11.88 -1.86
C TRP A 120 -19.36 -12.52 -0.45
N PRO A 121 -18.22 -13.11 -0.03
CA PRO A 121 -18.11 -13.58 1.35
C PRO A 121 -18.14 -12.38 2.31
N ARG A 122 -18.71 -12.57 3.51
CA ARG A 122 -18.77 -11.52 4.56
C ARG A 122 -17.39 -10.93 4.89
N THR A 123 -16.33 -11.74 4.80
CA THR A 123 -14.93 -11.31 5.00
C THR A 123 -14.46 -10.30 3.95
N ARG A 124 -14.91 -10.42 2.70
CA ARG A 124 -14.63 -9.46 1.63
C ARG A 124 -15.32 -8.14 1.91
N ILE A 125 -16.59 -8.17 2.34
CA ILE A 125 -17.34 -6.96 2.68
C ILE A 125 -16.63 -6.24 3.85
N ALA A 126 -16.33 -6.96 4.93
CA ALA A 126 -15.62 -6.38 6.08
C ALA A 126 -14.27 -5.77 5.67
N SER A 127 -13.48 -6.48 4.85
CA SER A 127 -12.18 -5.97 4.38
C SER A 127 -12.33 -4.79 3.43
N ALA A 128 -13.34 -4.80 2.56
CA ALA A 128 -13.65 -3.69 1.67
C ALA A 128 -14.12 -2.46 2.44
N THR A 129 -14.89 -2.64 3.52
CA THR A 129 -15.28 -1.56 4.43
C THR A 129 -14.07 -0.96 5.13
N VAL A 130 -13.19 -1.80 5.70
CA VAL A 130 -11.95 -1.32 6.34
C VAL A 130 -11.07 -0.57 5.34
N ALA A 131 -10.87 -1.12 4.13
CA ALA A 131 -10.06 -0.48 3.11
C ALA A 131 -10.70 0.83 2.61
N GLY A 132 -12.02 0.83 2.39
CA GLY A 132 -12.78 2.00 1.97
C GLY A 132 -12.73 3.12 3.02
N LEU A 133 -12.88 2.78 4.30
CA LEU A 133 -12.74 3.74 5.40
C LEU A 133 -11.33 4.32 5.44
N GLY A 134 -10.28 3.49 5.34
CA GLY A 134 -8.91 3.99 5.35
C GLY A 134 -8.57 4.90 4.15
N VAL A 135 -9.05 4.57 2.95
CA VAL A 135 -8.93 5.44 1.76
C VAL A 135 -9.71 6.74 1.95
N ALA A 136 -10.92 6.66 2.53
CA ALA A 136 -11.73 7.84 2.83
C ALA A 136 -11.05 8.73 3.89
N THR A 137 -10.43 8.15 4.92
CA THR A 137 -9.64 8.89 5.92
C THR A 137 -8.47 9.61 5.26
N MET A 138 -7.70 8.92 4.40
CA MET A 138 -6.58 9.54 3.68
C MET A 138 -7.03 10.67 2.76
N THR A 139 -8.15 10.50 2.07
CA THR A 139 -8.77 11.54 1.24
C THR A 139 -9.24 12.72 2.09
N GLY A 140 -9.95 12.44 3.18
CA GLY A 140 -10.53 13.44 4.08
C GLY A 140 -9.50 14.32 4.78
N MET A 141 -8.29 13.80 5.02
CA MET A 141 -7.18 14.60 5.56
C MET A 141 -6.81 15.79 4.66
N GLY A 142 -7.17 15.79 3.37
CA GLY A 142 -7.00 16.98 2.52
C GLY A 142 -7.68 18.24 3.08
N ALA A 143 -8.77 18.09 3.86
CA ALA A 143 -9.44 19.20 4.54
C ALA A 143 -8.57 19.86 5.63
N MET A 144 -7.55 19.17 6.15
CA MET A 144 -6.58 19.74 7.10
C MET A 144 -5.60 20.70 6.42
N ALA A 145 -5.36 20.54 5.13
CA ALA A 145 -4.51 21.44 4.35
C ALA A 145 -5.23 22.74 3.93
N GLY A 146 -6.57 22.77 4.03
CA GLY A 146 -7.44 23.86 3.62
C GLY A 146 -8.80 23.35 3.11
N PRO A 147 -9.74 24.25 2.77
CA PRO A 147 -11.04 23.86 2.23
C PRO A 147 -10.89 22.93 1.01
N LEU A 148 -11.75 21.92 0.88
CA LEU A 148 -11.70 20.98 -0.26
C LEU A 148 -12.03 21.66 -1.60
N THR A 149 -12.64 22.84 -1.57
CA THR A 149 -12.86 23.70 -2.73
C THR A 149 -11.62 24.49 -3.15
N SER A 150 -10.58 24.54 -2.30
CA SER A 150 -9.29 25.13 -2.63
C SER A 150 -8.42 24.15 -3.42
N ALA A 151 -7.56 24.67 -4.29
CA ALA A 151 -6.63 23.85 -5.07
C ALA A 151 -5.71 22.98 -4.19
N ARG A 152 -5.23 23.54 -3.06
CA ARG A 152 -4.36 22.81 -2.12
C ARG A 152 -5.10 21.69 -1.39
N GLY A 153 -6.29 21.97 -0.87
CA GLY A 153 -7.12 20.97 -0.17
C GLY A 153 -7.52 19.83 -1.11
N ALA A 154 -7.99 20.16 -2.32
CA ALA A 154 -8.34 19.19 -3.35
C ALA A 154 -7.14 18.33 -3.78
N ALA A 155 -5.99 18.95 -4.06
CA ALA A 155 -4.78 18.23 -4.45
C ALA A 155 -4.29 17.28 -3.33
N THR A 156 -4.33 17.73 -2.08
CA THR A 156 -3.95 16.91 -0.92
C THR A 156 -4.90 15.73 -0.75
N ALA A 157 -6.22 15.95 -0.90
CA ALA A 157 -7.21 14.88 -0.82
C ALA A 157 -7.02 13.84 -1.94
N LEU A 158 -6.90 14.29 -3.18
CA LEU A 158 -6.73 13.42 -4.36
C LEU A 158 -5.42 12.62 -4.29
N LEU A 159 -4.31 13.27 -3.91
CA LEU A 159 -3.03 12.60 -3.79
C LEU A 159 -3.04 11.56 -2.65
N GLY A 160 -3.58 11.90 -1.48
CA GLY A 160 -3.67 10.97 -0.35
C GLY A 160 -4.54 9.74 -0.68
N GLY A 161 -5.73 9.97 -1.25
CA GLY A 161 -6.64 8.91 -1.67
C GLY A 161 -6.04 8.02 -2.77
N SER A 162 -5.42 8.60 -3.79
CA SER A 162 -4.81 7.85 -4.90
C SER A 162 -3.61 7.02 -4.46
N LEU A 163 -2.74 7.56 -3.59
CA LEU A 163 -1.63 6.79 -3.01
C LEU A 163 -2.14 5.56 -2.27
N MET A 164 -3.17 5.72 -1.45
CA MET A 164 -3.74 4.59 -0.71
C MET A 164 -4.42 3.58 -1.64
N ALA A 165 -5.15 4.04 -2.66
CA ALA A 165 -5.76 3.17 -3.67
C ALA A 165 -4.71 2.36 -4.44
N VAL A 166 -3.62 2.99 -4.89
CA VAL A 166 -2.50 2.32 -5.57
C VAL A 166 -1.89 1.26 -4.67
N LEU A 167 -1.66 1.55 -3.39
CA LEU A 167 -1.10 0.59 -2.45
C LEU A 167 -2.04 -0.59 -2.18
N CYS A 168 -3.36 -0.36 -2.08
CA CYS A 168 -4.36 -1.43 -1.98
C CYS A 168 -4.31 -2.37 -3.21
N VAL A 169 -4.27 -1.79 -4.42
CA VAL A 169 -4.18 -2.56 -5.68
C VAL A 169 -2.88 -3.36 -5.75
N ALA A 170 -1.74 -2.74 -5.41
CA ALA A 170 -0.45 -3.42 -5.37
C ALA A 170 -0.44 -4.57 -4.35
N SER A 171 -1.11 -4.38 -3.20
CA SER A 171 -1.22 -5.39 -2.13
C SER A 171 -2.10 -6.59 -2.53
N ALA A 172 -2.83 -6.54 -3.65
CA ALA A 172 -3.54 -7.70 -4.20
C ALA A 172 -2.62 -8.70 -4.92
N LEU A 173 -1.41 -8.28 -5.33
CA LEU A 173 -0.48 -9.11 -6.10
C LEU A 173 -0.13 -10.47 -5.45
N PRO A 174 0.08 -10.58 -4.13
CA PRO A 174 0.40 -11.85 -3.48
C PRO A 174 -0.74 -12.86 -3.43
N HIS A 175 -1.98 -12.45 -3.71
CA HIS A 175 -3.18 -13.27 -3.48
C HIS A 175 -3.70 -14.04 -4.71
N ALA A 176 -3.17 -13.80 -5.90
CA ALA A 176 -3.70 -14.40 -7.13
C ALA A 176 -3.64 -15.94 -7.10
N ALA A 177 -4.73 -16.58 -7.52
CA ALA A 177 -4.90 -18.03 -7.62
C ALA A 177 -4.30 -18.62 -8.92
N GLU A 178 -4.09 -19.94 -8.93
CA GLU A 178 -3.63 -20.72 -10.09
C GLU A 178 -4.54 -20.48 -11.31
N VAL A 179 -3.93 -20.38 -12.49
CA VAL A 179 -4.62 -20.70 -13.74
C VAL A 179 -4.74 -22.21 -13.72
N GLU A 180 -5.96 -22.73 -13.57
CA GLU A 180 -6.24 -24.15 -13.70
C GLU A 180 -5.70 -24.61 -15.06
N PRO A 181 -4.76 -25.58 -15.12
CA PRO A 181 -4.30 -26.09 -16.39
C PRO A 181 -5.52 -26.64 -17.11
N GLY A 182 -5.85 -26.02 -18.27
CA GLY A 182 -6.96 -26.44 -19.10
C GLY A 182 -6.90 -27.94 -19.29
N VAL A 183 -8.00 -28.62 -18.96
CA VAL A 183 -8.24 -30.00 -19.35
C VAL A 183 -7.87 -30.07 -20.84
N PRO A 184 -6.89 -30.91 -21.24
CA PRO A 184 -6.60 -31.09 -22.66
C PRO A 184 -7.91 -31.52 -23.31
N ASP A 185 -8.32 -30.84 -24.39
CA ASP A 185 -9.48 -31.22 -25.18
C ASP A 185 -9.39 -32.73 -25.47
N GLU A 186 -10.16 -33.53 -24.73
CA GLU A 186 -10.38 -34.92 -25.09
C GLU A 186 -11.13 -34.90 -26.41
N VAL A 187 -10.35 -35.14 -27.46
CA VAL A 187 -10.71 -35.70 -28.75
C VAL A 187 -12.15 -36.21 -28.77
N VAL A 188 -13.08 -35.34 -29.17
CA VAL A 188 -14.42 -35.74 -29.60
C VAL A 188 -14.25 -36.33 -31.01
N THR A 189 -13.81 -37.57 -31.06
CA THR A 189 -14.10 -38.46 -32.18
C THR A 189 -15.17 -39.44 -31.74
N ARG A 190 -16.43 -39.12 -32.06
CA ARG A 190 -17.44 -40.08 -32.49
C ARG A 190 -18.62 -39.36 -33.13
#